data_AF-A0A929SPC0-F1
#
_entry.id   AF-A0A929SPC0-F1
#
_cell.length_a   1.000
_cell.length_b   1.000
_cell.length_c   1.000
_cell.angle_alpha   90.00
_cell.angle_beta   90.00
_cell.angle_gamma   90.00
#
_symmetry.space_group_name_H-M   'P 1'
#
loop_
_entity.id
_entity.type
_entity.pdbx_description
1 polymer ?
#
loop_
_entity_poly.entity_id
_entity_poly.type
_entity_poly.pdbx_seq_one_letter_code
_entity_poly.pdbx_strand_id
1 'polypeptide(L)' 'MAINVTSRKPNFKNLRSHALNATRKKQGLNLQVVKINGTKIRISAKELRTFRKLGLI' A
#
# COMPACT_ATOMS: atom_id res chain seq x y z
N MET A 1 -17.00 1.66 7.83
CA MET A 1 -15.66 1.11 7.48
C MET A 1 -15.21 1.73 6.17
N ALA A 2 -13.93 2.07 6.01
CA ALA A 2 -13.44 2.68 4.76
C ALA A 2 -13.19 1.61 3.69
N ILE A 3 -13.72 1.83 2.49
CA ILE A 3 -13.61 0.88 1.36
C ILE A 3 -12.15 0.84 0.89
N ASN A 4 -11.60 -0.36 0.69
CA ASN A 4 -10.25 -0.52 0.17
C ASN A 4 -10.28 -0.44 -1.36
N VAL A 5 -9.70 0.61 -1.92
CA VAL A 5 -9.78 0.91 -3.36
C VAL A 5 -8.45 0.59 -4.08
N THR A 6 -7.39 0.25 -3.34
CA THR A 6 -6.05 0.06 -3.94
C THR A 6 -6.04 -1.21 -4.79
N SER A 7 -5.56 -1.10 -6.03
CA SER A 7 -5.35 -2.27 -6.91
C SER A 7 -3.96 -2.89 -6.73
N ARG A 8 -3.05 -2.20 -6.03
CA ARG A 8 -1.69 -2.69 -5.76
C ARG A 8 -1.71 -3.91 -4.85
N LYS A 9 -0.89 -4.91 -5.20
CA LYS A 9 -0.63 -6.07 -4.36
C LYS A 9 0.67 -5.89 -3.56
N PRO A 10 0.75 -6.43 -2.34
CA PRO A 10 1.98 -6.44 -1.55
C PRO A 10 3.01 -7.41 -2.16
N ASN A 11 4.29 -7.06 -2.07
CA ASN A 11 5.37 -7.91 -2.56
C ASN A 11 5.80 -8.93 -1.49
N PHE A 12 6.39 -10.04 -1.93
CA PHE A 12 7.03 -11.02 -1.06
C PHE A 12 8.52 -11.08 -1.38
N LYS A 13 9.35 -10.90 -0.35
CA LYS A 13 10.81 -10.96 -0.46
C LYS A 13 11.32 -12.23 0.21
N ASN A 14 12.31 -12.86 -0.41
CA ASN A 14 13.10 -13.93 0.21
C ASN A 14 14.15 -13.31 1.14
N LEU A 15 14.17 -13.76 2.39
CA LEU A 15 15.13 -13.39 3.41
C LEU A 15 16.09 -14.55 3.65
N ARG A 16 17.31 -14.21 4.09
CA ARG A 16 18.36 -15.13 4.47
C ARG A 16 18.83 -14.78 5.87
N SER A 17 19.02 -15.78 6.72
CA SER A 17 19.67 -15.59 8.02
C SER A 17 21.19 -15.51 7.86
N HIS A 18 21.91 -15.29 8.95
CA HIS A 18 23.38 -15.37 8.97
C HIS A 18 23.92 -16.74 8.52
N ALA A 19 23.16 -17.81 8.78
CA ALA A 19 23.44 -19.17 8.28
C ALA A 19 22.76 -19.48 6.93
N LEU A 20 22.30 -18.46 6.19
CA LEU A 20 21.60 -18.56 4.89
C LEU A 20 20.26 -19.33 4.88
N ASN A 21 19.64 -19.56 6.03
CA ASN A 21 18.34 -20.23 6.11
C ASN A 21 17.27 -19.46 5.32
N ALA A 22 16.52 -20.19 4.49
CA ALA A 22 15.51 -19.63 3.60
C ALA A 22 14.24 -19.25 4.37
N THR A 23 13.91 -17.96 4.42
CA THR A 23 12.63 -17.49 4.97
C THR A 23 11.97 -16.50 4.02
N ARG A 24 10.66 -16.26 4.16
CA ARG A 24 9.91 -15.32 3.31
C ARG A 24 9.25 -14.24 4.16
N LYS A 25 9.30 -12.98 3.71
CA LYS A 25 8.61 -11.86 4.36
C LYS A 25 7.70 -11.14 3.37
N LYS A 26 6.48 -10.85 3.84
CA LYS A 26 5.53 -9.97 3.14
C LYS A 26 5.90 -8.51 3.38
N GLN A 27 5.99 -7.74 2.30
CA GLN A 27 6.11 -6.28 2.35
C GLN A 27 4.71 -5.69 2.18
N GLY A 28 4.10 -5.30 3.31
CA GLY A 28 2.80 -4.64 3.32
C GLY A 28 2.82 -3.30 2.58
N LEU A 29 1.70 -2.94 1.97
CA LEU A 29 1.51 -1.62 1.38
C LEU A 29 1.17 -0.62 2.49
N ASN A 30 1.73 0.59 2.40
CA ASN A 30 1.40 1.69 3.31
C ASN A 30 0.02 2.25 2.93
N LEU A 31 -1.03 1.67 3.52
CA LEU A 31 -2.42 2.05 3.31
C LEU A 31 -2.81 3.22 4.24
N GLN A 32 -3.38 4.27 3.67
CA GLN A 32 -3.85 5.46 4.36
C GLN A 32 -5.34 5.66 4.10
N VAL A 33 -6.08 6.15 5.10
CA VAL A 33 -7.49 6.52 4.94
C VAL A 33 -7.55 7.98 4.49
N VAL A 34 -8.15 8.25 3.34
CA VAL A 34 -8.31 9.59 2.78
C VAL A 34 -9.79 9.83 2.46
N LYS A 35 -10.25 11.07 2.61
CA LYS A 35 -11.60 11.47 2.24
C LYS A 35 -11.59 12.03 0.82
N ILE A 36 -12.34 11.42 -0.08
CA ILE A 36 -12.53 11.90 -1.46
C ILE A 36 -14.04 12.07 -1.65
N ASN A 37 -14.47 13.25 -2.09
CA ASN A 37 -15.88 13.56 -2.41
C ASN A 37 -16.87 13.10 -1.32
N GLY A 38 -16.55 13.38 -0.04
CA GLY A 38 -17.41 13.02 1.09
C GLY A 38 -17.18 11.60 1.66
N THR A 39 -16.58 10.68 0.90
CA THR A 39 -16.44 9.27 1.28
C THR A 39 -15.03 8.94 1.80
N LYS A 40 -14.94 8.14 2.86
CA LYS A 40 -13.65 7.65 3.39
C LYS A 40 -13.19 6.41 2.62
N ILE A 41 -12.07 6.51 1.92
CA ILE A 41 -11.45 5.39 1.19
C ILE A 41 -10.08 5.04 1.77
N ARG A 42 -9.66 3.78 1.66
CA ARG A 42 -8.29 3.32 1.97
C ARG A 42 -7.51 3.18 0.68
N ILE A 43 -6.38 3.87 0.60
CA ILE A 43 -5.53 3.94 -0.59
C ILE A 43 -4.05 3.83 -0.25
N SER A 44 -3.21 3.37 -1.19
CA SER A 44 -1.77 3.30 -0.93
C SER A 44 -1.12 4.69 -1.02
N ALA A 45 -0.07 4.92 -0.22
CA ALA A 45 0.65 6.20 -0.22
C ALA A 45 1.20 6.61 -1.60
N LYS A 46 1.59 5.63 -2.44
CA LYS A 46 2.12 5.91 -3.78
C LYS A 46 1.01 6.36 -4.75
N GLU A 47 -0.16 5.73 -4.68
CA GLU A 47 -1.33 6.14 -5.46
C GLU A 47 -1.82 7.52 -4.99
N LEU A 48 -1.88 7.76 -3.67
CA LEU A 48 -2.22 9.08 -3.12
C LEU A 48 -1.32 10.18 -3.67
N ARG A 49 0.00 9.94 -3.73
CA ARG A 49 0.94 10.90 -4.33
C ARG A 49 0.63 11.19 -5.79
N THR A 50 0.27 10.17 -6.57
CA THR A 50 -0.11 10.34 -7.98
C THR A 50 -1.41 11.13 -8.11
N PHE A 51 -2.43 10.84 -7.30
CA PHE A 51 -3.69 11.59 -7.31
C PHE A 51 -3.50 13.06 -6.94
N ARG A 52 -2.67 13.35 -5.93
CA ARG A 52 -2.30 14.72 -5.55
C ARG A 52 -1.58 15.47 -6.66
N LYS A 53 -0.70 14.79 -7.40
CA LYS A 53 0.01 15.39 -8.53
C LYS A 53 -0.94 15.68 -9.71
N LEU A 54 -1.94 14.82 -9.92
CA LEU A 54 -2.94 14.96 -10.98
C LEU A 54 -4.09 15.92 -10.62
N GLY A 55 -4.13 16.45 -9.39
CA GLY A 55 -5.19 17.35 -8.93
C GLY A 55 -6.55 16.67 -8.71
N LEU A 56 -6.58 15.34 -8.63
CA LEU A 56 -7.79 14.56 -8.37
C LEU A 56 -8.15 14.53 -6.87
N ILE A 57 -7.22 14.95 -6.01
CA ILE A 57 -7.30 15.11 -4.54
C ILE A 57 -6.34 16.24 -4.16
#